data_AF-A0A6G3TFI9-F1
#
_entry.id   AF-A0A6G3TFI9-F1
#
_cell.length_a   1.000
_cell.length_b   1.000
_cell.length_c   1.000
_cell.angle_alpha   90.00
_cell.angle_beta   90.00
_cell.angle_gamma   90.00
#
_symmetry.space_group_name_H-M   'P 1'
#
loop_
_entity.id
_entity.type
_entity.pdbx_description
1 polymer ?
#
loop_
_entity_poly.entity_id
_entity_poly.type
_entity_poly.pdbx_seq_one_letter_code
_entity_poly.pdbx_strand_id
1 'polypeptide(L)' 'MLNRVVVAPSGFKESLSARAAADAIAAGVRRVLPDAEIDRIPLVDGGEGTAVALASATG' A
#
# COMPACT_ATOMS: atom_id res chain seq x y z
N MET A 1 -6.96 -3.62 22.48
CA MET A 1 -7.77 -3.56 21.24
C MET A 1 -6.82 -3.80 20.08
N LEU A 2 -7.25 -4.51 19.04
CA LEU A 2 -6.43 -4.76 17.85
C LEU A 2 -6.58 -3.55 16.90
N ASN A 3 -5.56 -2.71 16.83
CA ASN A 3 -5.51 -1.54 15.93
C ASN A 3 -4.57 -1.77 14.74
N ARG A 4 -4.42 -3.04 14.32
CA ARG A 4 -3.56 -3.40 13.18
C ARG A 4 -4.37 -3.44 11.89
N VAL A 5 -3.94 -2.67 10.89
CA VAL A 5 -4.62 -2.51 9.60
C VAL A 5 -3.68 -2.91 8.48
N VAL A 6 -4.10 -3.87 7.66
CA VAL A 6 -3.39 -4.22 6.42
C VAL A 6 -3.95 -3.35 5.29
N VAL A 7 -3.06 -2.63 4.61
CA VAL A 7 -3.37 -1.80 3.44
C VAL A 7 -2.73 -2.47 2.23
N ALA A 8 -3.54 -3.19 1.45
CA ALA A 8 -3.09 -3.93 0.28
C ALA A 8 -3.77 -3.51 -1.04
N PRO A 9 -3.62 -2.25 -1.48
CA PRO A 9 -4.26 -1.76 -2.69
C PRO A 9 -3.48 -2.19 -3.95
N SER A 10 -4.19 -2.20 -5.08
CA SER A 10 -3.59 -2.12 -6.40
C SER A 10 -3.43 -0.65 -6.84
N GLY A 11 -2.67 -0.43 -7.90
CA GLY A 11 -2.54 0.88 -8.54
C GLY A 11 -3.83 1.33 -9.23
N PHE A 12 -3.99 2.64 -9.37
CA PHE A 12 -5.03 3.23 -10.19
C PHE A 12 -4.40 3.45 -11.58
N LYS A 13 -4.88 2.72 -12.58
CA LYS A 13 -4.34 2.74 -13.94
C LYS A 13 -4.23 4.16 -14.47
N GLU A 14 -3.08 4.51 -15.04
CA GLU A 14 -2.73 5.87 -15.52
C GLU A 14 -2.83 6.99 -14.47
N SER A 15 -2.81 6.68 -13.17
CA SER A 15 -3.00 7.69 -12.12
C SER A 15 -2.04 7.51 -10.92
N LEU A 16 -2.30 6.51 -10.08
CA LEU A 16 -1.52 6.27 -8.86
C LEU A 16 -0.88 4.90 -8.91
N SER A 17 0.40 4.80 -8.55
CA SER A 17 1.01 3.50 -8.30
C SER A 17 0.37 2.83 -7.07
N ALA A 18 0.45 1.50 -6.98
CA ALA A 18 -0.03 0.75 -5.82
C ALA A 18 0.59 1.27 -4.51
N ARG A 19 1.87 1.69 -4.54
CA ARG A 19 2.56 2.29 -3.40
C ARG A 19 1.98 3.64 -3.01
N ALA A 20 1.74 4.52 -3.97
CA ALA A 20 1.14 5.83 -3.71
C ALA A 20 -0.28 5.69 -3.13
N ALA A 21 -1.06 4.74 -3.66
CA ALA A 21 -2.37 4.39 -3.10
C ALA A 21 -2.25 3.89 -1.65
N ALA A 22 -1.29 3.00 -1.36
CA ALA A 22 -1.07 2.48 -0.01
C ALA A 22 -0.68 3.59 0.99
N ASP A 23 0.17 4.53 0.57
CA ASP A 23 0.58 5.66 1.40
C ASP A 23 -0.59 6.62 1.67
N ALA A 24 -1.41 6.91 0.66
CA ALA A 24 -2.60 7.76 0.82
C ALA A 24 -3.64 7.14 1.77
N ILE A 25 -3.90 5.83 1.63
CA ILE A 25 -4.82 5.10 2.52
C ILE A 25 -4.28 5.09 3.95
N ALA A 26 -2.99 4.78 4.15
CA ALA A 26 -2.37 4.77 5.46
C ALA A 26 -2.42 6.15 6.16
N ALA A 27 -2.23 7.23 5.39
CA ALA A 27 -2.42 8.59 5.90
C ALA A 27 -3.87 8.84 6.33
N GLY A 28 -4.86 8.34 5.57
CA GLY A 28 -6.27 8.40 5.94
C GLY A 28 -6.60 7.66 7.22
N VAL A 29 -6.09 6.43 7.38
CA VAL A 29 -6.25 5.64 8.61
C VAL A 29 -5.69 6.39 9.81
N ARG A 30 -4.46 6.93 9.71
CA ARG A 30 -3.82 7.66 10.82
C ARG A 30 -4.54 8.94 11.23
N ARG A 31 -5.32 9.56 10.34
CA ARG A 31 -6.15 10.73 10.72
C ARG A 31 -7.26 10.38 11.72
N VAL A 32 -7.73 9.12 11.72
CA VAL A 32 -8.83 8.65 12.57
C VAL A 32 -8.32 7.75 13.70
N LEU A 33 -7.28 6.97 13.43
CA LEU A 33 -6.62 6.05 14.36
C LEU A 33 -5.11 6.35 14.37
N PRO A 34 -4.65 7.38 15.11
CA PRO A 34 -3.25 7.81 15.11
C PRO A 34 -2.26 6.70 15.49
N ASP A 35 -2.67 5.82 16.41
CA ASP A 35 -1.84 4.74 16.95
C ASP A 35 -2.03 3.40 16.19
N ALA A 36 -2.66 3.42 15.01
CA ALA A 36 -2.83 2.21 14.21
C ALA A 36 -1.46 1.67 13.73
N GLU A 37 -1.24 0.38 13.96
CA GLU A 37 -0.16 -0.37 13.30
C GLU A 37 -0.61 -0.64 11.86
N ILE A 38 0.17 -0.18 10.87
CA ILE A 38 -0.24 -0.27 9.46
C ILE A 38 0.81 -1.01 8.65
N ASP A 39 0.43 -2.16 8.11
CA ASP A 39 1.22 -2.90 7.12
C ASP A 39 0.79 -2.45 5.72
N ARG A 40 1.72 -1.88 4.96
CA ARG A 40 1.49 -1.48 3.56
C ARG A 40 2.02 -2.58 2.64
N ILE A 41 1.13 -3.24 1.93
CA ILE A 41 1.44 -4.35 1.03
C ILE A 41 0.92 -3.98 -0.37
N PRO A 42 1.55 -3.03 -1.08
CA PRO A 42 1.11 -2.66 -2.42
C PRO A 42 1.14 -3.87 -3.35
N LEU A 43 0.01 -4.16 -3.99
CA LEU A 43 -0.18 -5.33 -4.84
C LEU A 43 0.06 -4.98 -6.31
N VAL A 44 0.65 -5.94 -7.02
CA VAL A 44 0.84 -5.93 -8.48
C VAL A 44 0.31 -7.24 -9.04
N ASP A 45 -0.31 -7.20 -10.21
CA ASP A 45 -1.01 -8.34 -10.84
C ASP A 45 -0.23 -8.97 -12.00
N GLY A 46 1.02 -8.54 -12.23
CA GLY A 46 1.82 -8.94 -13.38
C GLY A 46 1.94 -7.87 -14.46
N GLY A 47 1.18 -6.77 -14.36
CA GLY A 47 1.26 -5.62 -15.26
C GLY A 47 2.43 -4.67 -14.97
N GLU A 48 2.26 -3.42 -15.40
CA GLU A 48 3.24 -2.35 -15.17
C GLU A 48 3.51 -2.14 -13.67
N GLY A 49 4.78 -1.96 -13.31
CA GLY A 49 5.22 -1.84 -11.92
C GLY A 49 5.51 -3.16 -11.21
N THR A 50 5.22 -4.32 -11.82
CA THR A 50 5.51 -5.64 -11.22
C THR A 50 6.99 -5.86 -10.97
N ALA A 51 7.87 -5.50 -11.91
CA ALA A 51 9.31 -5.63 -11.74
C ALA A 51 9.84 -4.80 -10.55
N VAL A 52 9.31 -3.57 -10.36
CA VAL A 52 9.68 -2.69 -9.25
C VAL A 52 9.19 -3.26 -7.92
N ALA A 53 7.96 -3.79 -7.89
CA ALA A 53 7.41 -4.42 -6.69
C ALA A 53 8.18 -5.68 -6.27
N LEU A 54 8.54 -6.54 -7.23
CA LEU A 54 9.37 -7.71 -6.97
C LEU A 54 10.76 -7.31 -6.45
N ALA A 55 11.44 -6.38 -7.13
CA ALA A 55 12.74 -5.88 -6.69
C ALA A 55 12.70 -5.27 -5.27
N SER A 56 11.60 -4.60 -4.92
CA SER A 56 11.41 -4.04 -3.58
C SER A 56 11.14 -5.10 -2.50
N ALA A 57 10.54 -6.24 -2.88
CA ALA A 57 10.19 -7.32 -1.98
C ALA A 57 11.31 -8.35 -1.79
N THR A 58 12.20 -8.50 -2.77
CA THR A 58 13.29 -9.49 -2.78
C THR A 58 14.68 -8.90 -2.61
N GLY A 59 14.78 -7.62 -2.24
CA GLY A 59 16.05 -6.92 -1.98
C GLY A 59 16.77 -7.43 -0.75
#